data_AF-A0A523NXJ0-F1
#
_entry.id   AF-A0A523NXJ0-F1
#
_cell.length_a   1.000
_cell.length_b   1.000
_cell.length_c   1.000
_cell.angle_alpha   90.00
_cell.angle_beta   90.00
_cell.angle_gamma   90.00
#
_symmetry.space_group_name_H-M   'P 1'
#
loop_
_entity.id
_entity.type
_entity.pdbx_description
1 polymer ?
#
loop_
_entity_poly.entity_id
_entity_poly.type
_entity_poly.pdbx_seq_one_letter_code
_entity_poly.pdbx_strand_id
1 'polypeptide(L)'
;MAKQIVYDETARHKIMSGVNQLADTVRLTLGPKGRNVVIDKKFGSPVITKDGVTVAKEIELQDPFENMGAQMVNEVASKTSDNAGDGTTTATILAQAIFREGLKYVTAGANPMDIKRGIEKAVIVVTKEIEKQAKPTKDKTEIAQVGTISANHDNAIGDIIAEAMDKVGKDGVITVEEAKTLETTLEIVEGMQFDRGYLSPYFVTDAERMEAVLEDAYILLHEKKITNMKDLLPILEKVAKGGKPLLLLAEDIEGEALATLVVNKLRGTLNVCAVKAPGFGDRRKDMLNDLAILTGGQVITEDIGVKLENVTIDDLGLAKRITIDKENTIIVDGKGKASEIQGRVKQIRNQIEETTSDYDSEKLQERLAKLVGGVAIIKVGAATETEMKEKKARVEDALHATRAAVEEGIVAGGGVAYLRCMKALNKIEGEHDFLLGVKIIRRALEEPIRQIATNAGEEGTVIVEKVKGLKGNTGYDARTGDYVDMIKEGIIDPAKVARTALQNAASISGLLLTTEALIADLPEEKDEAAHGPAGGGMGGMGGMGGMM
;
A
#
# COMPACT_ATOMS: atom_id res chain seq x y z
N MET A 1 21.60 -8.19 25.15
CA MET A 1 22.70 -8.15 24.19
C MET A 1 23.47 -6.85 24.38
N ALA A 2 24.79 -6.88 24.18
CA ALA A 2 25.60 -5.66 24.14
C ALA A 2 25.23 -4.82 22.90
N LYS A 3 25.39 -3.50 22.98
CA LYS A 3 25.12 -2.58 21.87
C LYS A 3 26.42 -2.01 21.32
N GLN A 4 26.49 -1.80 20.01
CA GLN A 4 27.50 -0.97 19.36
C GLN A 4 26.91 0.41 19.08
N ILE A 5 27.73 1.44 19.26
CA ILE A 5 27.31 2.83 19.08
C ILE A 5 28.31 3.54 18.18
N VAL A 6 27.81 4.19 17.14
CA VAL A 6 28.59 5.07 16.26
C VAL A 6 28.00 6.47 16.29
N TYR A 7 28.87 7.47 16.17
CA TYR A 7 28.51 8.89 16.31
C TYR A 7 28.88 9.68 15.06
N ASP A 8 28.33 10.89 14.97
CA ASP A 8 28.72 11.99 14.10
C ASP A 8 28.85 11.57 12.61
N GLU A 9 29.99 11.88 12.00
CA GLU A 9 30.27 11.64 10.59
C GLU A 9 30.26 10.15 10.22
N THR A 10 30.81 9.29 11.08
CA THR A 10 30.84 7.83 10.85
C THR A 10 29.43 7.27 10.77
N ALA A 11 28.55 7.70 11.68
CA ALA A 11 27.13 7.33 11.66
C ALA A 11 26.47 7.76 10.34
N ARG A 12 26.65 9.02 9.95
CA ARG A 12 26.05 9.57 8.73
C ARG A 12 26.54 8.89 7.45
N HIS A 13 27.83 8.55 7.34
CA HIS A 13 28.36 7.80 6.19
C HIS A 13 27.80 6.39 6.11
N LYS A 14 27.63 5.70 7.25
CA LYS A 14 27.02 4.37 7.29
C LYS A 14 25.57 4.38 6.82
N ILE A 15 24.77 5.33 7.31
CA ILE A 15 23.40 5.55 6.82
C ILE A 15 23.43 5.80 5.31
N MET A 16 24.30 6.71 4.85
CA MET A 16 24.39 7.08 3.45
C MET A 16 24.74 5.90 2.54
N SER A 17 25.63 5.00 2.99
CA SER A 17 25.93 3.74 2.28
C SER A 17 24.67 2.90 2.11
N GLY A 18 23.90 2.70 3.17
CA GLY A 18 22.67 1.92 3.13
C GLY A 18 21.58 2.55 2.25
N VAL A 19 21.37 3.86 2.40
CA VAL A 19 20.46 4.65 1.54
C VAL A 19 20.85 4.49 0.08
N ASN A 20 22.13 4.56 -0.25
CA ASN A 20 22.60 4.41 -1.62
C ASN A 20 22.36 3.01 -2.16
N GLN A 21 22.67 1.95 -1.42
CA GLN A 21 22.46 0.58 -1.89
C GLN A 21 20.99 0.31 -2.24
N LEU A 22 20.06 0.76 -1.37
CA LEU A 22 18.64 0.63 -1.65
C LEU A 22 18.22 1.49 -2.85
N ALA A 23 18.52 2.78 -2.82
CA ALA A 23 18.04 3.71 -3.85
C ALA A 23 18.70 3.47 -5.22
N ASP A 24 19.97 3.08 -5.27
CA ASP A 24 20.68 2.78 -6.52
C ASP A 24 20.14 1.52 -7.20
N THR A 25 19.60 0.58 -6.42
CA THR A 25 18.94 -0.62 -6.95
C THR A 25 17.53 -0.29 -7.44
N VAL A 26 16.73 0.39 -6.61
CA VAL A 26 15.33 0.75 -6.92
C VAL A 26 15.24 1.72 -8.10
N ARG A 27 16.11 2.73 -8.20
CA ARG A 27 16.03 3.77 -9.25
C ARG A 27 16.22 3.23 -10.67
N LEU A 28 16.80 2.04 -10.83
CA LEU A 28 16.96 1.38 -12.13
C LEU A 28 15.61 1.05 -12.77
N THR A 29 14.56 0.91 -11.96
CA THR A 29 13.22 0.55 -12.44
C THR A 29 12.39 1.76 -12.87
N LEU A 30 12.83 3.00 -12.60
CA LEU A 30 12.03 4.20 -12.87
C LEU A 30 11.80 4.46 -14.36
N GLY A 31 10.55 4.73 -14.72
CA GLY A 31 10.14 5.23 -16.02
C GLY A 31 9.96 4.15 -17.09
N PRO A 32 9.56 4.53 -18.31
CA PRO A 32 9.18 3.58 -19.37
C PRO A 32 10.35 2.70 -19.86
N LYS A 33 11.58 3.18 -19.71
CA LYS A 33 12.82 2.45 -20.01
C LYS A 33 13.51 1.91 -18.74
N GLY A 34 12.75 1.76 -17.65
CA GLY A 34 13.19 1.07 -16.44
C GLY A 34 13.64 -0.36 -16.73
N ARG A 35 14.69 -0.79 -16.03
CA ARG A 35 15.32 -2.11 -16.17
C ARG A 35 14.76 -3.08 -15.13
N ASN A 36 14.84 -4.37 -15.46
CA ASN A 36 14.44 -5.42 -14.53
C ASN A 36 15.47 -5.60 -13.41
N VAL A 37 14.98 -5.87 -12.22
CA VAL A 37 15.76 -6.37 -11.08
C VAL A 37 15.38 -7.84 -10.88
N VAL A 38 16.38 -8.68 -10.63
CA VAL A 38 16.21 -10.12 -10.37
C VAL A 38 16.42 -10.36 -8.88
N ILE A 39 15.45 -10.99 -8.25
CA ILE A 39 15.42 -11.30 -6.83
C ILE A 39 15.48 -12.82 -6.67
N ASP A 40 16.48 -13.30 -5.93
CA ASP A 40 16.62 -14.72 -5.64
C ASP A 40 15.53 -15.21 -4.68
N LYS A 41 15.09 -16.45 -4.85
CA LYS A 41 14.14 -17.12 -3.95
C LYS A 41 14.70 -18.50 -3.59
N LYS A 42 14.70 -18.82 -2.30
CA LYS A 42 15.21 -20.11 -1.78
C LYS A 42 14.54 -21.35 -2.40
N PHE A 43 13.32 -21.19 -2.90
CA PHE A 43 12.57 -22.23 -3.58
C PHE A 43 11.89 -21.63 -4.82
N GLY A 44 11.83 -22.40 -5.91
CA GLY A 44 11.22 -21.98 -7.16
C GLY A 44 12.18 -21.21 -8.07
N SER A 45 11.60 -20.40 -8.96
CA SER A 45 12.37 -19.56 -9.89
C SER A 45 12.58 -18.14 -9.30
N PRO A 46 13.68 -17.45 -9.65
CA PRO A 46 13.88 -16.05 -9.27
C PRO A 46 12.72 -15.16 -9.75
N VAL A 47 12.42 -14.12 -8.97
CA VAL A 47 11.43 -13.11 -9.34
C VAL A 47 12.10 -12.04 -10.19
N ILE A 48 11.52 -11.73 -11.34
CA ILE A 48 11.98 -10.65 -12.22
C ILE A 48 10.94 -9.55 -12.16
N THR A 49 11.32 -8.35 -11.71
CA THR A 49 10.36 -7.25 -11.51
C THR A 49 10.93 -5.89 -11.92
N LYS A 50 10.01 -4.96 -12.23
CA LYS A 50 10.29 -3.52 -12.35
C LYS A 50 9.56 -2.72 -11.27
N ASP A 51 8.89 -3.38 -10.34
CA ASP A 51 8.23 -2.69 -9.23
C ASP A 51 9.27 -2.28 -8.16
N GLY A 52 9.33 -0.97 -7.90
CA GLY A 52 10.24 -0.41 -6.90
C GLY A 52 9.91 -0.83 -5.47
N VAL A 53 8.63 -1.10 -5.16
CA VAL A 53 8.21 -1.55 -3.82
C VAL A 53 8.71 -2.95 -3.54
N THR A 54 8.48 -3.87 -4.48
CA THR A 54 8.98 -5.25 -4.41
C THR A 54 10.50 -5.28 -4.25
N VAL A 55 11.22 -4.45 -5.02
CA VAL A 55 12.69 -4.36 -4.90
C VAL A 55 13.10 -3.81 -3.53
N ALA A 56 12.47 -2.74 -3.05
CA ALA A 56 12.82 -2.12 -1.77
C ALA A 56 12.59 -3.07 -0.57
N LYS A 57 11.50 -3.86 -0.60
CA LYS A 57 11.15 -4.82 0.46
C LYS A 57 12.15 -5.95 0.63
N GLU A 58 12.86 -6.33 -0.42
CA GLU A 58 13.82 -7.45 -0.42
C GLU A 58 15.24 -7.01 -0.02
N ILE A 59 15.48 -5.72 0.20
CA ILE A 59 16.79 -5.18 0.55
C ILE A 59 16.96 -5.17 2.07
N GLU A 60 17.75 -6.11 2.55
CA GLU A 60 18.27 -6.17 3.92
C GLU A 60 19.78 -6.26 3.88
N LEU A 61 20.47 -5.36 4.59
CA LEU A 61 21.92 -5.25 4.56
C LEU A 61 22.56 -5.92 5.78
N GLN A 62 23.74 -6.51 5.57
CA GLN A 62 24.47 -7.24 6.62
C GLN A 62 24.97 -6.31 7.73
N ASP A 63 25.49 -5.14 7.38
CA ASP A 63 25.90 -4.13 8.36
C ASP A 63 24.64 -3.49 8.96
N PRO A 64 24.47 -3.53 10.29
CA PRO A 64 23.23 -3.07 10.91
C PRO A 64 23.03 -1.55 10.78
N PHE A 65 24.10 -0.76 10.71
CA PHE A 65 24.00 0.70 10.55
C PHE A 65 23.67 1.08 9.11
N GLU A 66 24.22 0.36 8.13
CA GLU A 66 23.81 0.50 6.73
C GLU A 66 22.35 0.03 6.56
N ASN A 67 21.98 -1.09 7.17
CA ASN A 67 20.62 -1.59 7.14
C ASN A 67 19.62 -0.60 7.74
N MET A 68 19.96 0.09 8.84
CA MET A 68 19.11 1.17 9.37
C MET A 68 18.82 2.25 8.32
N GLY A 69 19.84 2.68 7.57
CA GLY A 69 19.67 3.66 6.50
C GLY A 69 18.79 3.14 5.36
N ALA A 70 18.96 1.88 4.96
CA ALA A 70 18.11 1.23 3.96
C ALA A 70 16.65 1.13 4.45
N GLN A 71 16.40 0.60 5.65
CA GLN A 71 15.04 0.42 6.17
C GLN A 71 14.29 1.74 6.34
N MET A 72 14.98 2.84 6.71
CA MET A 72 14.35 4.16 6.77
C MET A 72 13.85 4.64 5.40
N VAL A 73 14.57 4.36 4.31
CA VAL A 73 14.11 4.71 2.95
C VAL A 73 13.06 3.72 2.44
N ASN A 74 13.15 2.46 2.83
CA ASN A 74 12.10 1.47 2.57
C ASN A 74 10.76 1.89 3.19
N GLU A 75 10.79 2.49 4.40
CA GLU A 75 9.60 3.07 5.03
C GLU A 75 8.99 4.23 4.21
N VAL A 76 9.82 5.04 3.55
CA VAL A 76 9.35 6.09 2.63
C VAL A 76 8.66 5.51 1.41
N ALA A 77 9.23 4.48 0.80
CA ALA A 77 8.61 3.80 -0.33
C ALA A 77 7.25 3.23 0.09
N SER A 78 7.21 2.50 1.21
CA SER A 78 6.01 1.86 1.74
C SER A 78 4.90 2.89 2.04
N LYS A 79 5.19 3.94 2.82
CA LYS A 79 4.20 4.99 3.15
C LYS A 79 3.71 5.76 1.92
N THR A 80 4.53 5.88 0.87
CA THR A 80 4.10 6.53 -0.37
C THR A 80 3.11 5.64 -1.11
N SER A 81 3.37 4.33 -1.15
CA SER A 81 2.44 3.31 -1.65
C SER A 81 1.12 3.35 -0.88
N ASP A 82 1.16 3.32 0.44
CA ASP A 82 -0.04 3.29 1.29
C ASP A 82 -0.92 4.53 1.08
N ASN A 83 -0.30 5.71 0.97
CA ASN A 83 -1.02 6.98 0.88
C ASN A 83 -1.52 7.32 -0.53
N ALA A 84 -0.81 6.90 -1.57
CA ALA A 84 -1.04 7.36 -2.94
C ALA A 84 -1.09 6.25 -4.00
N GLY A 85 -0.67 5.02 -3.67
CA GLY A 85 -0.72 3.86 -4.55
C GLY A 85 0.39 3.75 -5.61
N ASP A 86 1.22 4.78 -5.73
CA ASP A 86 2.29 4.89 -6.74
C ASP A 86 3.33 5.90 -6.26
N GLY A 87 4.44 6.05 -6.98
CA GLY A 87 5.48 7.04 -6.73
C GLY A 87 6.55 6.59 -5.73
N THR A 88 6.59 5.32 -5.39
CA THR A 88 7.53 4.74 -4.41
C THR A 88 8.98 4.90 -4.86
N THR A 89 9.27 4.53 -6.11
CA THR A 89 10.59 4.73 -6.74
C THR A 89 10.98 6.22 -6.78
N THR A 90 10.02 7.10 -7.11
CA THR A 90 10.24 8.56 -7.11
C THR A 90 10.56 9.07 -5.71
N ALA A 91 9.83 8.61 -4.68
CA ALA A 91 10.08 8.97 -3.29
C ALA A 91 11.45 8.51 -2.81
N THR A 92 11.88 7.30 -3.17
CA THR A 92 13.22 6.77 -2.87
C THR A 92 14.33 7.62 -3.51
N ILE A 93 14.19 8.01 -4.77
CA ILE A 93 15.16 8.86 -5.47
C ILE A 93 15.23 10.26 -4.84
N LEU A 94 14.08 10.85 -4.52
CA LEU A 94 14.02 12.13 -3.83
C LEU A 94 14.67 12.04 -2.44
N ALA A 95 14.40 10.99 -1.68
CA ALA A 95 14.98 10.80 -0.34
C ALA A 95 16.51 10.69 -0.40
N GLN A 96 17.03 9.91 -1.36
CA GLN A 96 18.46 9.80 -1.63
C GLN A 96 19.06 11.17 -1.98
N ALA A 97 18.43 11.91 -2.89
CA ALA A 97 18.93 13.20 -3.36
C ALA A 97 18.96 14.26 -2.24
N ILE A 98 17.87 14.37 -1.47
CA ILE A 98 17.75 15.32 -0.37
C ILE A 98 18.78 15.00 0.71
N PHE A 99 18.91 13.73 1.09
CA PHE A 99 19.87 13.33 2.12
C PHE A 99 21.32 13.52 1.66
N ARG A 100 21.65 13.11 0.42
CA ARG A 100 23.00 13.29 -0.16
C ARG A 100 23.43 14.75 -0.20
N GLU A 101 22.56 15.64 -0.67
CA GLU A 101 22.88 17.07 -0.77
C GLU A 101 22.92 17.72 0.61
N GLY A 102 22.00 17.36 1.51
CA GLY A 102 22.01 17.86 2.88
C GLY A 102 23.25 17.47 3.66
N LEU A 103 23.70 16.22 3.51
CA LEU A 103 24.87 15.70 4.21
C LEU A 103 26.13 16.50 3.89
N LYS A 104 26.29 16.98 2.64
CA LYS A 104 27.42 17.83 2.24
C LYS A 104 27.48 19.12 3.04
N TYR A 105 26.33 19.75 3.30
CA TYR A 105 26.28 21.01 4.05
C TYR A 105 26.46 20.77 5.55
N VAL A 106 25.89 19.69 6.09
CA VAL A 106 26.10 19.30 7.49
C VAL A 106 27.58 19.00 7.76
N THR A 107 28.25 18.23 6.89
CA THR A 107 29.69 17.97 6.99
C THR A 107 30.51 19.26 6.85
N ALA A 108 30.02 20.27 6.11
CA ALA A 108 30.64 21.58 6.02
C ALA A 108 30.38 22.50 7.24
N GLY A 109 29.66 22.01 8.27
CA GLY A 109 29.42 22.72 9.53
C GLY A 109 28.12 23.52 9.59
N ALA A 110 27.24 23.40 8.60
CA ALA A 110 25.92 24.04 8.64
C ALA A 110 25.01 23.35 9.68
N ASN A 111 24.15 24.12 10.33
CA ASN A 111 23.21 23.63 11.35
C ASN A 111 22.16 22.70 10.73
N PRO A 112 22.13 21.39 11.09
CA PRO A 112 21.17 20.43 10.54
C PRO A 112 19.72 20.81 10.82
N MET A 113 19.44 21.45 11.96
CA MET A 113 18.08 21.84 12.34
C MET A 113 17.54 22.97 11.47
N ASP A 114 18.39 23.93 11.11
CA ASP A 114 17.98 25.04 10.23
C ASP A 114 17.83 24.56 8.78
N ILE A 115 18.70 23.65 8.33
CA ILE A 115 18.54 22.95 7.05
C ILE A 115 17.19 22.22 7.01
N LYS A 116 16.84 21.45 8.05
CA LYS A 116 15.56 20.73 8.14
C LYS A 116 14.37 21.68 8.04
N ARG A 117 14.38 22.81 8.77
CA ARG A 117 13.32 23.84 8.68
C ARG A 117 13.21 24.42 7.27
N GLY A 118 14.35 24.65 6.60
CA GLY A 118 14.41 25.11 5.22
C GLY A 118 13.80 24.12 4.22
N ILE A 119 14.13 22.83 4.40
CA ILE A 119 13.56 21.71 3.62
C ILE A 119 12.04 21.67 3.80
N GLU A 120 11.55 21.68 5.05
CA GLU A 120 10.11 21.64 5.36
C GLU A 120 9.36 22.82 4.72
N LYS A 121 9.92 24.04 4.82
CA LYS A 121 9.32 25.22 4.20
C LYS A 121 9.27 25.11 2.68
N ALA A 122 10.34 24.64 2.06
CA ALA A 122 10.40 24.46 0.61
C ALA A 122 9.39 23.41 0.13
N VAL A 123 9.24 22.30 0.84
CA VAL A 123 8.24 21.26 0.55
C VAL A 123 6.83 21.85 0.59
N ILE A 124 6.47 22.59 1.65
CA ILE A 124 5.14 23.23 1.76
C ILE A 124 4.86 24.15 0.56
N VAL A 125 5.86 24.89 0.08
CA VAL A 125 5.70 25.76 -1.09
C VAL A 125 5.52 24.93 -2.37
N VAL A 126 6.30 23.86 -2.53
CA VAL A 126 6.24 22.99 -3.71
C VAL A 126 4.92 22.22 -3.78
N THR A 127 4.43 21.65 -2.67
CA THR A 127 3.16 20.91 -2.66
C THR A 127 1.99 21.80 -3.04
N LYS A 128 1.93 23.03 -2.49
CA LYS A 128 0.93 24.03 -2.88
C LYS A 128 1.03 24.42 -4.36
N GLU A 129 2.22 24.39 -4.94
CA GLU A 129 2.41 24.71 -6.35
C GLU A 129 2.07 23.52 -7.26
N ILE A 130 2.23 22.27 -6.78
CA ILE A 130 1.72 21.06 -7.46
C ILE A 130 0.19 21.09 -7.47
N GLU A 131 -0.45 21.39 -6.33
CA GLU A 131 -1.91 21.52 -6.23
C GLU A 131 -2.48 22.56 -7.20
N LYS A 132 -1.80 23.70 -7.39
CA LYS A 132 -2.22 24.72 -8.37
C LYS A 132 -2.04 24.29 -9.82
N GLN A 133 -1.07 23.43 -10.09
CA GLN A 133 -0.84 22.87 -11.43
C GLN A 133 -1.84 21.75 -11.75
N ALA A 134 -2.44 21.15 -10.73
CA ALA A 134 -3.33 20.01 -10.88
C ALA A 134 -4.57 20.39 -11.70
N LYS A 135 -4.81 19.61 -12.75
CA LYS A 135 -6.04 19.68 -13.55
C LYS A 135 -7.01 18.61 -13.02
N PRO A 136 -8.27 18.95 -12.71
CA PRO A 136 -9.25 17.95 -12.31
C PRO A 136 -9.46 16.89 -13.39
N THR A 137 -9.41 15.62 -13.00
CA THR A 137 -9.66 14.47 -13.88
C THR A 137 -11.14 14.18 -13.89
N LYS A 138 -11.82 14.51 -15.00
CA LYS A 138 -13.28 14.32 -15.12
C LYS A 138 -13.66 13.38 -16.25
N ASP A 139 -12.78 13.23 -17.25
CA ASP A 139 -13.09 12.49 -18.45
C ASP A 139 -12.59 11.05 -18.34
N LYS A 140 -13.42 10.09 -18.79
CA LYS A 140 -13.08 8.66 -18.83
C LYS A 140 -11.77 8.40 -19.57
N THR A 141 -11.47 9.19 -20.61
CA THR A 141 -10.21 9.13 -21.35
C THR A 141 -9.00 9.51 -20.51
N GLU A 142 -9.11 10.52 -19.66
CA GLU A 142 -8.00 10.93 -18.77
C GLU A 142 -7.78 9.87 -17.69
N ILE A 143 -8.86 9.29 -17.16
CA ILE A 143 -8.83 8.16 -16.21
C ILE A 143 -8.11 6.96 -16.84
N ALA A 144 -8.48 6.59 -18.08
CA ALA A 144 -7.81 5.51 -18.81
C ALA A 144 -6.33 5.80 -19.03
N GLN A 145 -5.96 7.03 -19.40
CA GLN A 145 -4.57 7.43 -19.59
C GLN A 145 -3.75 7.29 -18.30
N VAL A 146 -4.27 7.71 -17.14
CA VAL A 146 -3.60 7.51 -15.84
C VAL A 146 -3.38 6.02 -15.60
N GLY A 147 -4.44 5.21 -15.74
CA GLY A 147 -4.36 3.77 -15.56
C GLY A 147 -3.33 3.12 -16.50
N THR A 148 -3.28 3.54 -17.77
CA THR A 148 -2.31 3.05 -18.75
C THR A 148 -0.87 3.37 -18.36
N ILE A 149 -0.58 4.59 -17.91
CA ILE A 149 0.79 4.98 -17.56
C ILE A 149 1.26 4.19 -16.34
N SER A 150 0.45 4.16 -15.27
CA SER A 150 0.77 3.40 -14.06
C SER A 150 0.80 1.89 -14.33
N ALA A 151 0.08 1.41 -15.33
CA ALA A 151 0.15 0.03 -15.81
C ALA A 151 1.30 -0.25 -16.81
N ASN A 152 2.40 0.50 -16.77
CA ASN A 152 3.55 0.36 -17.67
C ASN A 152 3.18 0.42 -19.17
N HIS A 153 2.29 1.34 -19.53
CA HIS A 153 1.75 1.54 -20.89
C HIS A 153 0.89 0.39 -21.42
N ASP A 154 0.23 -0.35 -20.52
CA ASP A 154 -0.80 -1.31 -20.90
C ASP A 154 -2.17 -0.61 -21.08
N ASN A 155 -2.56 -0.41 -22.33
CA ASN A 155 -3.85 0.21 -22.67
C ASN A 155 -5.04 -0.62 -22.19
N ALA A 156 -4.94 -1.95 -22.23
CA ALA A 156 -6.04 -2.82 -21.84
C ALA A 156 -6.34 -2.70 -20.34
N ILE A 157 -5.30 -2.54 -19.51
CA ILE A 157 -5.45 -2.27 -18.08
C ILE A 157 -6.05 -0.87 -17.83
N GLY A 158 -5.57 0.16 -18.54
CA GLY A 158 -6.15 1.51 -18.41
C GLY A 158 -7.64 1.55 -18.78
N ASP A 159 -8.01 0.93 -19.89
CA ASP A 159 -9.39 0.88 -20.37
C ASP A 159 -10.32 0.14 -19.39
N ILE A 160 -9.89 -1.01 -18.85
CA ILE A 160 -10.73 -1.79 -17.93
C ILE A 160 -10.91 -1.09 -16.58
N ILE A 161 -9.90 -0.37 -16.09
CA ILE A 161 -10.00 0.45 -14.88
C ILE A 161 -10.96 1.61 -15.11
N ALA A 162 -10.85 2.30 -16.25
CA ALA A 162 -11.75 3.38 -16.61
C ALA A 162 -13.20 2.90 -16.77
N GLU A 163 -13.41 1.71 -17.34
CA GLU A 163 -14.74 1.09 -17.40
C GLU A 163 -15.27 0.71 -16.01
N ALA A 164 -14.42 0.16 -15.14
CA ALA A 164 -14.81 -0.17 -13.77
C ALA A 164 -15.26 1.08 -13.01
N MET A 165 -14.47 2.15 -13.01
CA MET A 165 -14.78 3.41 -12.33
C MET A 165 -16.02 4.11 -12.90
N ASP A 166 -16.26 4.00 -14.20
CA ASP A 166 -17.47 4.53 -14.86
C ASP A 166 -18.75 3.81 -14.37
N LYS A 167 -18.66 2.49 -14.13
CA LYS A 167 -19.81 1.70 -13.67
C LYS A 167 -20.08 1.79 -12.17
N VAL A 168 -19.05 1.75 -11.31
CA VAL A 168 -19.25 1.83 -9.84
C VAL A 168 -19.22 3.27 -9.31
N GLY A 169 -18.83 4.23 -10.14
CA GLY A 169 -18.65 5.63 -9.75
C GLY A 169 -17.29 5.90 -9.11
N LYS A 170 -17.01 7.19 -8.87
CA LYS A 170 -15.72 7.66 -8.32
C LYS A 170 -15.40 7.08 -6.94
N ASP A 171 -16.43 6.97 -6.10
CA ASP A 171 -16.34 6.43 -4.74
C ASP A 171 -16.68 4.92 -4.68
N GLY A 172 -16.79 4.29 -5.85
CA GLY A 172 -17.10 2.88 -5.99
C GLY A 172 -15.94 1.96 -5.60
N VAL A 173 -16.30 0.77 -5.14
CA VAL A 173 -15.33 -0.24 -4.72
C VAL A 173 -14.90 -1.05 -5.93
N ILE A 174 -13.60 -1.10 -6.18
CA ILE A 174 -13.00 -1.92 -7.23
C ILE A 174 -12.01 -2.86 -6.55
N THR A 175 -12.11 -4.16 -6.83
CA THR A 175 -11.20 -5.20 -6.35
C THR A 175 -10.56 -5.91 -7.53
N VAL A 176 -9.39 -6.50 -7.30
CA VAL A 176 -8.63 -7.22 -8.33
C VAL A 176 -8.46 -8.68 -7.89
N GLU A 177 -8.85 -9.61 -8.75
CA GLU A 177 -8.83 -11.06 -8.50
C GLU A 177 -8.02 -11.79 -9.57
N GLU A 178 -7.60 -13.01 -9.23
CA GLU A 178 -6.90 -13.91 -10.15
C GLU A 178 -7.91 -14.68 -11.00
N ALA A 179 -7.79 -14.59 -12.32
CA ALA A 179 -8.62 -15.36 -13.24
C ALA A 179 -8.00 -16.74 -13.51
N LYS A 180 -8.84 -17.76 -13.69
CA LYS A 180 -8.42 -19.09 -14.16
C LYS A 180 -8.24 -19.17 -15.69
N THR A 181 -8.56 -18.08 -16.38
CA THR A 181 -8.59 -17.94 -17.84
C THR A 181 -7.50 -17.00 -18.31
N LEU A 182 -7.16 -17.06 -19.60
CA LEU A 182 -6.18 -16.14 -20.20
C LEU A 182 -6.68 -14.69 -20.26
N GLU A 183 -7.99 -14.50 -20.39
CA GLU A 183 -8.60 -13.18 -20.56
C GLU A 183 -8.76 -12.44 -19.23
N THR A 184 -8.51 -11.14 -19.26
CA THR A 184 -8.84 -10.22 -18.16
C THR A 184 -10.27 -9.73 -18.35
N THR A 185 -11.13 -9.88 -17.35
CA THR A 185 -12.55 -9.51 -17.43
C THR A 185 -12.98 -8.60 -16.28
N LEU A 186 -14.04 -7.84 -16.51
CA LEU A 186 -14.68 -6.98 -15.51
C LEU A 186 -16.06 -7.55 -15.16
N GLU A 187 -16.28 -7.86 -13.89
CA GLU A 187 -17.57 -8.30 -13.36
C GLU A 187 -18.08 -7.27 -12.34
N ILE A 188 -19.39 -7.04 -12.30
CA ILE A 188 -20.00 -6.22 -11.25
C ILE A 188 -20.88 -7.12 -10.43
N VAL A 189 -20.64 -7.10 -9.12
CA VAL A 189 -21.40 -7.87 -8.14
C VAL A 189 -21.94 -6.96 -7.06
N GLU A 190 -22.91 -7.47 -6.32
CA GLU A 190 -23.39 -6.80 -5.11
C GLU A 190 -22.33 -6.95 -4.01
N GLY A 191 -22.00 -5.86 -3.33
CA GLY A 191 -20.98 -5.85 -2.29
C GLY A 191 -20.86 -4.48 -1.62
N MET A 192 -20.01 -4.38 -0.61
CA MET A 192 -19.85 -3.18 0.21
C MET A 192 -18.44 -3.09 0.81
N GLN A 193 -17.91 -1.87 0.95
CA GLN A 193 -16.72 -1.56 1.73
C GLN A 193 -17.05 -0.67 2.93
N PHE A 194 -16.38 -0.90 4.06
CA PHE A 194 -16.42 -0.02 5.22
C PHE A 194 -15.07 0.07 5.95
N ASP A 195 -14.88 1.19 6.65
CA ASP A 195 -13.57 1.65 7.14
C ASP A 195 -13.28 1.07 8.54
N ARG A 196 -13.27 -0.27 8.62
CA ARG A 196 -12.82 -1.04 9.78
C ARG A 196 -11.97 -2.22 9.33
N GLY A 197 -10.72 -2.26 9.77
CA GLY A 197 -9.80 -3.37 9.51
C GLY A 197 -9.79 -4.45 10.59
N TYR A 198 -8.87 -5.40 10.45
CA TYR A 198 -8.70 -6.49 11.40
C TYR A 198 -8.28 -5.98 12.80
N LEU A 199 -8.78 -6.64 13.84
CA LEU A 199 -8.40 -6.30 15.23
C LEU A 199 -7.01 -6.78 15.63
N SER A 200 -6.45 -7.73 14.88
CA SER A 200 -5.11 -8.26 15.10
C SER A 200 -4.43 -8.60 13.77
N PRO A 201 -3.17 -8.18 13.55
CA PRO A 201 -2.40 -8.58 12.36
C PRO A 201 -2.22 -10.10 12.24
N TYR A 202 -2.41 -10.86 13.33
CA TYR A 202 -2.33 -12.32 13.30
C TYR A 202 -3.50 -12.99 12.54
N PHE A 203 -4.51 -12.23 12.10
CA PHE A 203 -5.55 -12.76 11.20
C PHE A 203 -5.15 -12.75 9.72
N VAL A 204 -4.08 -12.03 9.36
CA VAL A 204 -3.56 -11.93 7.99
C VAL A 204 -3.32 -13.32 7.40
N THR A 205 -3.80 -13.52 6.18
CA THR A 205 -3.59 -14.75 5.39
C THR A 205 -2.63 -14.52 4.24
N ASP A 206 -2.55 -13.29 3.74
CA ASP A 206 -1.60 -12.85 2.73
C ASP A 206 -0.60 -11.89 3.38
N ALA A 207 0.58 -12.42 3.72
CA ALA A 207 1.62 -11.67 4.40
C ALA A 207 2.34 -10.65 3.48
N GLU A 208 2.26 -10.81 2.16
CA GLU A 208 2.89 -9.87 1.22
C GLU A 208 2.11 -8.56 1.15
N ARG A 209 0.78 -8.67 1.20
CA ARG A 209 -0.17 -7.56 1.16
C ARG A 209 -0.62 -7.09 2.52
N MET A 210 -0.36 -7.87 3.57
CA MET A 210 -0.86 -7.63 4.92
C MET A 210 -2.40 -7.62 4.97
N GLU A 211 -3.03 -8.60 4.28
CA GLU A 211 -4.49 -8.73 4.18
C GLU A 211 -4.98 -10.09 4.70
N ALA A 212 -6.18 -10.09 5.30
CA ALA A 212 -6.93 -11.32 5.54
C ALA A 212 -7.95 -11.51 4.41
N VAL A 213 -7.81 -12.62 3.67
CA VAL A 213 -8.67 -13.01 2.55
C VAL A 213 -9.45 -14.25 2.96
N LEU A 214 -10.78 -14.12 3.01
CA LEU A 214 -11.71 -15.20 3.37
C LEU A 214 -12.58 -15.53 2.16
N GLU A 215 -12.39 -16.72 1.60
CA GLU A 215 -13.18 -17.25 0.47
C GLU A 215 -14.37 -18.07 0.98
N ASP A 216 -15.55 -17.89 0.38
CA ASP A 216 -16.83 -18.53 0.73
C ASP A 216 -17.13 -18.51 2.24
N ALA A 217 -17.06 -17.31 2.84
CA ALA A 217 -17.06 -17.11 4.28
C ALA A 217 -18.47 -16.86 4.87
N TYR A 218 -18.65 -17.32 6.11
CA TYR A 218 -19.77 -16.91 6.96
C TYR A 218 -19.48 -15.56 7.61
N ILE A 219 -20.53 -14.82 7.95
CA ILE A 219 -20.45 -13.51 8.59
C ILE A 219 -21.38 -13.49 9.81
N LEU A 220 -20.80 -13.36 11.00
CA LEU A 220 -21.55 -13.13 12.23
C LEU A 220 -21.68 -11.63 12.47
N LEU A 221 -22.91 -11.15 12.57
CA LEU A 221 -23.23 -9.74 12.84
C LEU A 221 -23.80 -9.61 14.25
N HIS A 222 -23.04 -9.01 15.16
CA HIS A 222 -23.44 -8.84 16.55
C HIS A 222 -23.42 -7.37 16.98
N GLU A 223 -24.47 -6.92 17.69
CA GLU A 223 -24.58 -5.50 18.04
C GLU A 223 -23.63 -5.06 19.16
N LYS A 224 -23.34 -5.97 20.11
CA LYS A 224 -22.60 -5.67 21.33
C LYS A 224 -21.16 -6.17 21.29
N LYS A 225 -20.42 -5.82 22.35
CA LYS A 225 -19.06 -6.30 22.59
C LYS A 225 -19.04 -7.79 22.92
N ILE A 226 -18.02 -8.49 22.41
CA ILE A 226 -17.75 -9.88 22.74
C ILE A 226 -16.46 -9.95 23.55
N THR A 227 -16.59 -10.28 24.83
CA THR A 227 -15.45 -10.42 25.77
C THR A 227 -15.22 -11.87 26.19
N ASN A 228 -16.28 -12.68 26.21
CA ASN A 228 -16.29 -14.05 26.69
C ASN A 228 -16.31 -15.05 25.53
N MET A 229 -15.36 -15.99 25.54
CA MET A 229 -15.27 -17.04 24.51
C MET A 229 -16.42 -18.05 24.60
N LYS A 230 -16.97 -18.29 25.80
CA LYS A 230 -18.03 -19.31 26.00
C LYS A 230 -19.24 -19.06 25.11
N ASP A 231 -19.58 -17.79 24.91
CA ASP A 231 -20.75 -17.37 24.14
C ASP A 231 -20.56 -17.66 22.63
N LEU A 232 -19.31 -17.74 22.16
CA LEU A 232 -18.95 -18.03 20.78
C LEU A 232 -18.70 -19.51 20.49
N LEU A 233 -18.39 -20.33 21.50
CA LEU A 233 -18.04 -21.75 21.30
C LEU A 233 -19.07 -22.51 20.46
N PRO A 234 -20.39 -22.41 20.70
CA PRO A 234 -21.37 -23.20 19.96
C PRO A 234 -21.37 -22.90 18.46
N ILE A 235 -21.18 -21.64 18.07
CA ILE A 235 -21.17 -21.25 16.66
C ILE A 235 -19.83 -21.55 16.00
N LEU A 236 -18.71 -21.34 16.71
CA LEU A 236 -17.37 -21.68 16.20
C LEU A 236 -17.23 -23.17 15.90
N GLU A 237 -17.76 -24.05 16.77
CA GLU A 237 -17.75 -25.50 16.52
C GLU A 237 -18.54 -25.90 15.28
N LYS A 238 -19.70 -25.26 15.04
CA LYS A 238 -20.53 -25.50 13.86
C LYS A 238 -19.81 -25.06 12.59
N VAL A 239 -19.21 -23.86 12.61
CA VAL A 239 -18.44 -23.32 11.47
C VAL A 239 -17.21 -24.18 11.19
N ALA A 240 -16.46 -24.58 12.23
CA ALA A 240 -15.27 -25.42 12.07
C ALA A 240 -15.60 -26.77 11.41
N LYS A 241 -16.73 -27.39 11.76
CA LYS A 241 -17.22 -28.61 11.09
C LYS A 241 -17.54 -28.39 9.62
N GLY A 242 -18.01 -27.21 9.25
CA GLY A 242 -18.28 -26.83 7.87
C GLY A 242 -17.03 -26.51 7.05
N GLY A 243 -15.86 -26.36 7.69
CA GLY A 243 -14.59 -26.05 7.03
C GLY A 243 -14.53 -24.68 6.36
N LYS A 244 -15.55 -23.84 6.55
CA LYS A 244 -15.64 -22.50 5.96
C LYS A 244 -15.04 -21.45 6.88
N PRO A 245 -14.48 -20.36 6.34
CA PRO A 245 -14.02 -19.24 7.16
C PRO A 245 -15.19 -18.47 7.80
N LEU A 246 -14.90 -17.73 8.87
CA LEU A 246 -15.88 -16.87 9.55
C LEU A 246 -15.31 -15.48 9.84
N LEU A 247 -16.04 -14.45 9.38
CA LEU A 247 -15.87 -13.07 9.81
C LEU A 247 -16.75 -12.81 11.03
N LEU A 248 -16.16 -12.30 12.12
CA LEU A 248 -16.90 -11.77 13.26
C LEU A 248 -16.93 -10.25 13.20
N LEU A 249 -18.14 -9.68 13.10
CA LEU A 249 -18.42 -8.25 13.16
C LEU A 249 -19.22 -7.94 14.42
N ALA A 250 -18.59 -7.22 15.34
CA ALA A 250 -19.19 -6.85 16.62
C ALA A 250 -18.87 -5.39 16.99
N GLU A 251 -19.53 -4.80 17.99
CA GLU A 251 -19.12 -3.47 18.49
C GLU A 251 -17.63 -3.43 18.86
N ASP A 252 -17.17 -4.48 19.55
CA ASP A 252 -15.77 -4.74 19.82
C ASP A 252 -15.57 -6.23 20.13
N ILE A 253 -14.36 -6.74 19.92
CA ILE A 253 -13.96 -8.10 20.32
C ILE A 253 -12.65 -7.97 21.08
N GLU A 254 -12.70 -8.17 22.39
CA GLU A 254 -11.61 -7.83 23.30
C GLU A 254 -11.36 -8.92 24.36
N GLY A 255 -10.25 -8.80 25.09
CA GLY A 255 -9.91 -9.68 26.20
C GLY A 255 -9.68 -11.15 25.79
N GLU A 256 -10.28 -12.06 26.56
CA GLU A 256 -10.12 -13.51 26.39
C GLU A 256 -10.61 -13.99 25.02
N ALA A 257 -11.72 -13.42 24.53
CA ALA A 257 -12.30 -13.78 23.24
C ALA A 257 -11.30 -13.55 22.09
N LEU A 258 -10.72 -12.34 22.00
CA LEU A 258 -9.77 -12.00 20.94
C LEU A 258 -8.50 -12.86 21.01
N ALA A 259 -7.92 -13.00 22.21
CA ALA A 259 -6.70 -13.79 22.41
C ALA A 259 -6.90 -15.25 21.97
N THR A 260 -8.06 -15.83 22.30
CA THR A 260 -8.37 -17.22 21.95
C THR A 260 -8.63 -17.39 20.45
N LEU A 261 -9.29 -16.44 19.79
CA LEU A 261 -9.46 -16.45 18.33
C LEU A 261 -8.11 -16.41 17.62
N VAL A 262 -7.20 -15.52 18.05
CA VAL A 262 -5.85 -15.39 17.48
C VAL A 262 -5.05 -16.68 17.64
N VAL A 263 -5.03 -17.27 18.84
CA VAL A 263 -4.28 -18.52 19.07
C VAL A 263 -4.81 -19.68 18.23
N ASN A 264 -6.13 -19.79 18.07
CA ASN A 264 -6.72 -20.85 17.25
C ASN A 264 -6.51 -20.62 15.75
N LYS A 265 -6.53 -19.36 15.29
CA LYS A 265 -6.16 -19.02 13.91
C LYS A 265 -4.71 -19.41 13.62
N LEU A 266 -3.77 -19.06 14.49
CA LEU A 266 -2.35 -19.39 14.34
C LEU A 266 -2.09 -20.91 14.36
N ARG A 267 -2.90 -21.67 15.10
CA ARG A 267 -2.85 -23.15 15.11
C ARG A 267 -3.52 -23.79 13.90
N GLY A 268 -4.20 -23.02 13.06
CA GLY A 268 -4.97 -23.51 11.93
C GLY A 268 -6.26 -24.25 12.30
N THR A 269 -6.68 -24.22 13.57
CA THR A 269 -7.92 -24.87 14.02
C THR A 269 -9.17 -24.10 13.59
N LEU A 270 -9.07 -22.77 13.48
CA LEU A 270 -10.16 -21.90 13.05
C LEU A 270 -9.68 -20.95 11.94
N ASN A 271 -10.42 -20.86 10.85
CA ASN A 271 -10.19 -19.82 9.86
C ASN A 271 -11.11 -18.62 10.15
N VAL A 272 -10.65 -17.69 10.99
CA VAL A 272 -11.46 -16.57 11.48
C VAL A 272 -10.74 -15.23 11.31
N CYS A 273 -11.52 -14.17 11.14
CA CYS A 273 -11.07 -12.78 11.31
C CYS A 273 -12.10 -11.99 12.13
N ALA A 274 -11.63 -11.08 12.97
CA ALA A 274 -12.46 -10.25 13.84
C ALA A 274 -12.29 -8.77 13.48
N VAL A 275 -13.42 -8.08 13.26
CA VAL A 275 -13.50 -6.69 12.83
C VAL A 275 -14.55 -5.94 13.66
N LYS A 276 -14.32 -4.65 13.92
CA LYS A 276 -15.32 -3.77 14.54
C LYS A 276 -16.44 -3.45 13.57
N ALA A 277 -17.67 -3.39 14.07
CA ALA A 277 -18.80 -2.92 13.30
C ALA A 277 -18.59 -1.45 12.87
N PRO A 278 -18.99 -1.06 11.66
CA PRO A 278 -18.88 0.30 11.19
C PRO A 278 -19.91 1.22 11.87
N GLY A 279 -19.57 2.50 12.01
CA GLY A 279 -20.43 3.49 12.67
C GLY A 279 -20.42 3.41 14.20
N PHE A 280 -21.29 4.22 14.82
CA PHE A 280 -21.47 4.34 16.27
C PHE A 280 -22.95 4.57 16.60
N GLY A 281 -23.38 4.16 17.81
CA GLY A 281 -24.76 4.36 18.26
C GLY A 281 -25.80 3.75 17.32
N ASP A 282 -26.91 4.45 17.09
CA ASP A 282 -27.99 3.98 16.22
C ASP A 282 -27.54 3.75 14.77
N ARG A 283 -26.60 4.55 14.28
CA ARG A 283 -26.02 4.35 12.94
C ARG A 283 -25.32 3.01 12.80
N ARG A 284 -24.68 2.52 13.86
CA ARG A 284 -24.04 1.19 13.85
C ARG A 284 -25.08 0.09 13.68
N LYS A 285 -26.21 0.18 14.39
CA LYS A 285 -27.32 -0.79 14.26
C LYS A 285 -27.85 -0.80 12.82
N ASP A 286 -28.02 0.39 12.26
CA ASP A 286 -28.51 0.59 10.91
C ASP A 286 -27.57 0.03 9.83
N MET A 287 -26.26 0.25 9.98
CA MET A 287 -25.24 -0.29 9.09
C MET A 287 -25.06 -1.81 9.24
N LEU A 288 -25.17 -2.34 10.46
CA LEU A 288 -25.20 -3.79 10.68
C LEU A 288 -26.41 -4.43 9.99
N ASN A 289 -27.56 -3.76 10.01
CA ASN A 289 -28.75 -4.22 9.28
C ASN A 289 -28.55 -4.16 7.75
N ASP A 290 -27.88 -3.12 7.24
CA ASP A 290 -27.53 -3.03 5.82
C ASP A 290 -26.62 -4.21 5.41
N LEU A 291 -25.63 -4.55 6.24
CA LEU A 291 -24.76 -5.71 6.05
C LEU A 291 -25.52 -7.04 6.13
N ALA A 292 -26.45 -7.16 7.06
CA ALA A 292 -27.30 -8.34 7.19
C ALA A 292 -28.12 -8.58 5.91
N ILE A 293 -28.78 -7.54 5.40
CA ILE A 293 -29.57 -7.60 4.16
C ILE A 293 -28.69 -7.91 2.95
N LEU A 294 -27.50 -7.29 2.84
CA LEU A 294 -26.56 -7.54 1.75
C LEU A 294 -26.06 -8.99 1.73
N THR A 295 -25.82 -9.57 2.90
CA THR A 295 -25.20 -10.90 3.05
C THR A 295 -26.21 -12.02 3.28
N GLY A 296 -27.49 -11.69 3.46
CA GLY A 296 -28.56 -12.63 3.76
C GLY A 296 -28.53 -13.18 5.19
N GLY A 297 -27.82 -12.51 6.10
CA GLY A 297 -27.73 -12.89 7.52
C GLY A 297 -28.72 -12.13 8.41
N GLN A 298 -28.64 -12.37 9.73
CA GLN A 298 -29.41 -11.66 10.73
C GLN A 298 -28.48 -10.96 11.74
N VAL A 299 -28.82 -9.71 12.11
CA VAL A 299 -28.13 -9.03 13.21
C VAL A 299 -28.57 -9.62 14.53
N ILE A 300 -27.62 -10.13 15.30
CA ILE A 300 -27.85 -10.67 16.64
C ILE A 300 -27.88 -9.52 17.64
N THR A 301 -29.10 -9.14 18.04
CA THR A 301 -29.36 -8.10 19.03
C THR A 301 -30.04 -8.70 20.27
N GLU A 302 -29.81 -8.11 21.44
CA GLU A 302 -30.53 -8.51 22.66
C GLU A 302 -32.02 -8.15 22.59
N ASP A 303 -32.38 -7.10 21.82
CA ASP A 303 -33.75 -6.61 21.66
C ASP A 303 -34.67 -7.66 21.00
N ILE A 304 -34.12 -8.51 20.13
CA ILE A 304 -34.84 -9.61 19.46
C ILE A 304 -34.89 -10.87 20.36
N GLY A 305 -34.16 -10.89 21.48
CA GLY A 305 -34.12 -12.00 22.44
C GLY A 305 -33.23 -13.18 22.01
N VAL A 306 -32.44 -13.03 20.95
CA VAL A 306 -31.50 -14.06 20.47
C VAL A 306 -30.17 -13.91 21.19
N LYS A 307 -29.80 -14.91 22.00
CA LYS A 307 -28.49 -14.99 22.63
C LYS A 307 -27.46 -15.56 21.67
N LEU A 308 -26.21 -15.11 21.78
CA LEU A 308 -25.09 -15.57 20.96
C LEU A 308 -24.91 -17.10 21.01
N GLU A 309 -25.14 -17.70 22.17
CA GLU A 309 -25.08 -19.15 22.40
C GLU A 309 -26.08 -19.96 21.55
N ASN A 310 -27.19 -19.34 21.17
CA ASN A 310 -28.30 -19.98 20.44
C ASN A 310 -28.19 -19.78 18.92
N VAL A 311 -27.18 -19.05 18.44
CA VAL A 311 -26.99 -18.76 17.03
C VAL A 311 -26.74 -20.04 16.24
N THR A 312 -27.37 -20.11 15.07
CA THR A 312 -27.26 -21.19 14.11
C THR A 312 -26.54 -20.71 12.85
N ILE A 313 -26.20 -21.65 11.96
CA ILE A 313 -25.55 -21.29 10.69
C ILE A 313 -26.48 -20.47 9.81
N ASP A 314 -27.80 -20.70 9.90
CA ASP A 314 -28.81 -20.01 9.10
C ASP A 314 -28.97 -18.53 9.48
N ASP A 315 -28.50 -18.14 10.68
CA ASP A 315 -28.49 -16.74 11.12
C ASP A 315 -27.27 -15.96 10.57
N LEU A 316 -26.24 -16.68 10.07
CA LEU A 316 -25.02 -16.07 9.57
C LEU A 316 -25.21 -15.54 8.15
N GLY A 317 -24.62 -14.39 7.87
CA GLY A 317 -24.48 -13.89 6.51
C GLY A 317 -23.51 -14.75 5.70
N LEU A 318 -23.60 -14.64 4.38
CA LEU A 318 -22.74 -15.33 3.44
C LEU A 318 -22.20 -14.34 2.40
N ALA A 319 -20.92 -14.47 2.09
CA ALA A 319 -20.28 -13.75 0.99
C ALA A 319 -19.28 -14.67 0.27
N LYS A 320 -19.12 -14.45 -1.03
CA LYS A 320 -18.17 -15.22 -1.83
C LYS A 320 -16.73 -14.91 -1.45
N ARG A 321 -16.41 -13.64 -1.19
CA ARG A 321 -15.07 -13.23 -0.79
C ARG A 321 -15.12 -12.02 0.14
N ILE A 322 -14.26 -12.04 1.14
CA ILE A 322 -14.07 -10.93 2.07
C ILE A 322 -12.58 -10.63 2.15
N THR A 323 -12.20 -9.37 1.94
CA THR A 323 -10.82 -8.89 2.07
C THR A 323 -10.77 -7.84 3.17
N ILE A 324 -9.84 -8.01 4.10
CA ILE A 324 -9.73 -7.17 5.31
C ILE A 324 -8.29 -6.74 5.44
N ASP A 325 -8.04 -5.44 5.35
CA ASP A 325 -6.75 -4.83 5.59
C ASP A 325 -6.70 -4.20 7.01
N LYS A 326 -5.70 -3.38 7.29
CA LYS A 326 -5.53 -2.71 8.58
C LYS A 326 -6.63 -1.68 8.89
N GLU A 327 -7.22 -1.08 7.87
CA GLU A 327 -8.14 0.06 7.94
C GLU A 327 -9.53 -0.25 7.37
N ASN A 328 -9.66 -1.18 6.43
CA ASN A 328 -10.88 -1.44 5.67
C ASN A 328 -11.28 -2.93 5.65
N THR A 329 -12.57 -3.16 5.43
CA THR A 329 -13.15 -4.45 5.09
C THR A 329 -14.00 -4.31 3.84
N ILE A 330 -13.80 -5.22 2.89
CA ILE A 330 -14.54 -5.31 1.62
C ILE A 330 -15.26 -6.65 1.58
N ILE A 331 -16.56 -6.63 1.34
CA ILE A 331 -17.42 -7.80 1.16
C ILE A 331 -17.86 -7.85 -0.30
N VAL A 332 -17.58 -8.97 -0.96
CA VAL A 332 -17.80 -9.17 -2.39
C VAL A 332 -18.79 -10.33 -2.61
N ASP A 333 -19.81 -10.08 -3.43
CA ASP A 333 -20.87 -11.04 -3.80
C ASP A 333 -21.56 -11.63 -2.55
N GLY A 334 -22.21 -10.73 -1.80
CA GLY A 334 -23.07 -11.08 -0.67
C GLY A 334 -24.30 -11.87 -1.14
N LYS A 335 -24.72 -12.89 -0.38
CA LYS A 335 -25.84 -13.78 -0.78
C LYS A 335 -27.21 -13.31 -0.30
N GLY A 336 -27.37 -12.00 -0.11
CA GLY A 336 -28.65 -11.35 0.15
C GLY A 336 -29.62 -11.48 -1.03
N LYS A 337 -30.92 -11.36 -0.76
CA LYS A 337 -31.92 -11.36 -1.83
C LYS A 337 -32.00 -9.97 -2.46
N ALA A 338 -31.86 -9.90 -3.79
CA ALA A 338 -31.96 -8.65 -4.54
C ALA A 338 -33.22 -7.81 -4.22
N SER A 339 -34.37 -8.47 -3.98
CA SER A 339 -35.61 -7.79 -3.59
C SER A 339 -35.54 -7.11 -2.22
N GLU A 340 -34.84 -7.71 -1.26
CA GLU A 340 -34.67 -7.17 0.09
C GLU A 340 -33.68 -5.99 0.05
N ILE A 341 -32.60 -6.11 -0.73
CA ILE A 341 -31.64 -5.03 -0.98
C ILE A 341 -32.33 -3.84 -1.64
N GLN A 342 -33.11 -4.06 -2.70
CA GLN A 342 -33.89 -2.99 -3.35
C GLN A 342 -34.91 -2.35 -2.41
N GLY A 343 -35.56 -3.15 -1.55
CA GLY A 343 -36.44 -2.65 -0.50
C GLY A 343 -35.70 -1.71 0.45
N ARG A 344 -34.50 -2.10 0.90
CA ARG A 344 -33.65 -1.29 1.79
C ARG A 344 -33.18 -0.01 1.12
N VAL A 345 -32.75 -0.08 -0.14
CA VAL A 345 -32.38 1.08 -0.96
C VAL A 345 -33.53 2.08 -1.05
N LYS A 346 -34.76 1.61 -1.25
CA LYS A 346 -35.95 2.48 -1.30
C LYS A 346 -36.24 3.12 0.06
N GLN A 347 -36.09 2.38 1.16
CA GLN A 347 -36.24 2.93 2.51
C GLN A 347 -35.26 4.08 2.77
N ILE A 348 -33.98 3.88 2.46
CA ILE A 348 -32.95 4.90 2.66
C ILE A 348 -33.22 6.13 1.79
N ARG A 349 -33.66 5.96 0.54
CA ARG A 349 -34.06 7.09 -0.33
C ARG A 349 -35.19 7.91 0.27
N ASN A 350 -36.22 7.26 0.79
CA ASN A 350 -37.32 7.98 1.46
C ASN A 350 -36.82 8.73 2.71
N GLN A 351 -35.92 8.13 3.50
CA GLN A 351 -35.33 8.79 4.67
C GLN A 351 -34.51 10.03 4.29
N ILE A 352 -33.83 10.02 3.13
CA ILE A 352 -33.11 11.18 2.59
C ILE A 352 -34.07 12.31 2.22
N GLU A 353 -35.24 12.00 1.68
CA GLU A 353 -36.25 13.00 1.30
C GLU A 353 -36.98 13.58 2.53
N GLU A 354 -37.17 12.77 3.58
CA GLU A 354 -37.87 13.19 4.80
C GLU A 354 -36.98 13.95 5.79
N THR A 355 -35.66 13.74 5.74
CA THR A 355 -34.74 14.41 6.68
C THR A 355 -34.54 15.88 6.32
N THR A 356 -34.58 16.74 7.35
CA THR A 356 -34.27 18.17 7.23
C THR A 356 -32.85 18.51 7.66
N SER A 357 -32.06 17.51 8.03
CA SER A 357 -30.70 17.64 8.54
C SER A 357 -29.71 17.33 7.43
N ASP A 358 -28.90 18.31 7.03
CA ASP A 358 -27.87 18.14 5.99
C ASP A 358 -26.87 17.04 6.37
N TYR A 359 -26.52 16.97 7.66
CA TYR A 359 -25.64 15.92 8.19
C TYR A 359 -26.25 14.52 8.01
N ASP A 360 -27.52 14.32 8.37
CA ASP A 360 -28.17 13.02 8.24
C ASP A 360 -28.38 12.65 6.77
N SER A 361 -28.69 13.63 5.92
CA SER A 361 -28.80 13.45 4.47
C SER A 361 -27.49 12.95 3.87
N GLU A 362 -26.35 13.59 4.19
CA GLU A 362 -25.02 13.17 3.75
C GLU A 362 -24.72 11.72 4.20
N LYS A 363 -25.02 11.39 5.46
CA LYS A 363 -24.74 10.06 6.03
C LYS A 363 -25.66 8.96 5.48
N LEU A 364 -26.90 9.29 5.14
CA LEU A 364 -27.80 8.36 4.44
C LEU A 364 -27.36 8.18 2.98
N GLN A 365 -26.87 9.22 2.32
CA GLN A 365 -26.30 9.13 0.97
C GLN A 365 -25.06 8.23 0.94
N GLU A 366 -24.16 8.33 1.92
CA GLU A 366 -23.01 7.42 2.05
C GLU A 366 -23.46 5.94 2.13
N ARG A 367 -24.46 5.65 2.97
CA ARG A 367 -25.01 4.29 3.11
C ARG A 367 -25.67 3.80 1.83
N LEU A 368 -26.45 4.67 1.19
CA LEU A 368 -27.12 4.37 -0.07
C LEU A 368 -26.08 4.06 -1.17
N ALA A 369 -25.03 4.88 -1.28
CA ALA A 369 -23.96 4.68 -2.25
C ALA A 369 -23.26 3.33 -2.04
N LYS A 370 -23.00 2.96 -0.78
CA LYS A 370 -22.40 1.66 -0.42
C LYS A 370 -23.29 0.45 -0.73
N LEU A 371 -24.61 0.60 -0.69
CA LEU A 371 -25.56 -0.47 -1.06
C LEU A 371 -25.85 -0.54 -2.56
N VAL A 372 -25.84 0.59 -3.27
CA VAL A 372 -26.19 0.67 -4.70
C VAL A 372 -24.96 0.52 -5.61
N GLY A 373 -23.81 1.04 -5.20
CA GLY A 373 -22.60 1.12 -6.01
C GLY A 373 -22.00 -0.24 -6.38
N GLY A 374 -22.32 -1.28 -5.60
CA GLY A 374 -21.77 -2.62 -5.80
C GLY A 374 -20.25 -2.64 -5.70
N VAL A 375 -19.67 -3.76 -6.15
CA VAL A 375 -18.22 -3.95 -6.25
C VAL A 375 -17.89 -4.38 -7.68
N ALA A 376 -16.99 -3.64 -8.32
CA ALA A 376 -16.40 -4.05 -9.58
C ALA A 376 -15.20 -4.96 -9.31
N ILE A 377 -15.19 -6.14 -9.89
CA ILE A 377 -14.11 -7.12 -9.80
C ILE A 377 -13.39 -7.16 -11.14
N ILE A 378 -12.12 -6.80 -11.15
CA ILE A 378 -11.23 -7.00 -12.30
C ILE A 378 -10.55 -8.36 -12.11
N LYS A 379 -10.92 -9.34 -12.92
CA LYS A 379 -10.30 -10.67 -12.90
C LYS A 379 -9.14 -10.69 -13.89
N VAL A 380 -7.92 -10.82 -13.39
CA VAL A 380 -6.70 -10.74 -14.20
C VAL A 380 -6.30 -12.11 -14.72
N GLY A 381 -6.32 -12.27 -16.05
CA GLY A 381 -5.87 -13.47 -16.74
C GLY A 381 -4.47 -13.32 -17.35
N ALA A 382 -3.72 -14.42 -17.35
CA ALA A 382 -2.40 -14.54 -17.98
C ALA A 382 -2.06 -16.00 -18.34
N ALA A 383 -1.01 -16.22 -19.13
CA ALA A 383 -0.62 -17.56 -19.60
C ALA A 383 0.09 -18.40 -18.54
N THR A 384 0.72 -17.77 -17.56
CA THR A 384 1.43 -18.43 -16.46
C THR A 384 1.07 -17.77 -15.12
N GLU A 385 1.22 -18.51 -14.02
CA GLU A 385 0.96 -17.99 -12.67
C GLU A 385 1.87 -16.79 -12.32
N THR A 386 3.14 -16.85 -12.72
CA THR A 386 4.10 -15.75 -12.49
C THR A 386 3.67 -14.47 -13.22
N GLU A 387 3.27 -14.59 -14.48
CA GLU A 387 2.76 -13.46 -15.27
C GLU A 387 1.43 -12.93 -14.71
N MET A 388 0.55 -13.82 -14.23
CA MET A 388 -0.72 -13.43 -13.61
C MET A 388 -0.49 -12.59 -12.36
N LYS A 389 0.42 -13.01 -11.48
CA LYS A 389 0.76 -12.29 -10.24
C LYS A 389 1.37 -10.92 -10.54
N GLU A 390 2.30 -10.84 -11.50
CA GLU A 390 2.89 -9.56 -11.91
C GLU A 390 1.84 -8.63 -12.54
N LYS A 391 1.02 -9.14 -13.46
CA LYS A 391 -0.05 -8.36 -14.11
C LYS A 391 -1.09 -7.89 -13.10
N LYS A 392 -1.45 -8.73 -12.12
CA LYS A 392 -2.38 -8.38 -11.04
C LYS A 392 -1.84 -7.24 -10.18
N ALA A 393 -0.60 -7.33 -9.71
CA ALA A 393 0.05 -6.25 -8.97
C ALA A 393 0.03 -4.95 -9.78
N ARG A 394 0.33 -5.03 -11.08
CA ARG A 394 0.28 -3.89 -11.99
C ARG A 394 -1.11 -3.26 -12.14
N VAL A 395 -2.16 -4.07 -12.18
CA VAL A 395 -3.56 -3.59 -12.22
C VAL A 395 -3.94 -2.89 -10.91
N GLU A 396 -3.48 -3.41 -9.78
CA GLU A 396 -3.72 -2.81 -8.46
C GLU A 396 -3.03 -1.45 -8.33
N ASP A 397 -1.74 -1.36 -8.67
CA ASP A 397 -1.00 -0.10 -8.68
C ASP A 397 -1.68 0.95 -9.58
N ALA A 398 -2.07 0.53 -10.78
CA ALA A 398 -2.79 1.40 -11.71
C ALA A 398 -4.16 1.85 -11.17
N LEU A 399 -4.88 0.96 -10.47
CA LEU A 399 -6.17 1.29 -9.85
C LEU A 399 -5.99 2.34 -8.75
N HIS A 400 -4.99 2.19 -7.88
CA HIS A 400 -4.72 3.15 -6.82
C HIS A 400 -4.27 4.50 -7.37
N ALA A 401 -3.37 4.52 -8.37
CA ALA A 401 -2.96 5.75 -9.05
C ALA A 401 -4.15 6.47 -9.70
N THR A 402 -5.06 5.72 -10.32
CA THR A 402 -6.25 6.28 -10.95
C THR A 402 -7.21 6.88 -9.92
N ARG A 403 -7.40 6.23 -8.76
CA ARG A 403 -8.15 6.81 -7.64
C ARG A 403 -7.53 8.10 -7.14
N ALA A 404 -6.21 8.13 -6.94
CA ALA A 404 -5.47 9.32 -6.54
C ALA A 404 -5.63 10.48 -7.55
N ALA A 405 -5.67 10.17 -8.85
CA ALA A 405 -5.91 11.17 -9.90
C ALA A 405 -7.34 11.71 -9.91
N VAL A 406 -8.33 10.91 -9.51
CA VAL A 406 -9.73 11.35 -9.40
C VAL A 406 -9.92 12.27 -8.19
N GLU A 407 -9.19 12.01 -7.09
CA GLU A 407 -9.26 12.82 -5.86
C GLU A 407 -8.62 14.21 -6.02
N GLU A 408 -7.37 14.27 -6.49
CA GLU A 408 -6.57 15.52 -6.49
C GLU A 408 -6.19 16.02 -7.88
N GLY A 409 -6.66 15.35 -8.94
CA GLY A 409 -6.33 15.71 -10.31
C GLY A 409 -4.95 15.21 -10.76
N ILE A 410 -4.58 15.64 -11.96
CA ILE A 410 -3.38 15.22 -12.68
C ILE A 410 -2.44 16.39 -12.97
N VAL A 411 -1.15 16.10 -13.05
CA VAL A 411 -0.09 17.03 -13.44
C VAL A 411 0.74 16.47 -14.59
N ALA A 412 1.53 17.33 -15.23
CA ALA A 412 2.48 16.89 -16.27
C ALA A 412 3.51 15.93 -15.68
N GLY A 413 3.53 14.69 -16.18
CA GLY A 413 4.35 13.62 -15.66
C GLY A 413 5.83 13.70 -16.07
N GLY A 414 6.56 12.60 -15.89
CA GLY A 414 7.98 12.52 -16.26
C GLY A 414 8.89 13.49 -15.47
N GLY A 415 8.46 13.88 -14.27
CA GLY A 415 9.16 14.84 -13.41
C GLY A 415 9.04 16.31 -13.83
N VAL A 416 8.23 16.64 -14.85
CA VAL A 416 8.04 18.03 -15.31
C VAL A 416 7.37 18.90 -14.26
N ALA A 417 6.34 18.38 -13.57
CA ALA A 417 5.65 19.09 -12.50
C ALA A 417 6.62 19.64 -11.43
N TYR A 418 7.60 18.84 -11.01
CA TYR A 418 8.63 19.25 -10.05
C TYR A 418 9.49 20.41 -10.56
N LEU A 419 9.94 20.35 -11.82
CA LEU A 419 10.74 21.42 -12.42
C LEU A 419 9.96 22.74 -12.49
N ARG A 420 8.65 22.70 -12.72
CA ARG A 420 7.82 23.91 -12.76
C ARG A 420 7.66 24.57 -11.39
N CYS A 421 7.67 23.78 -10.32
CA CYS A 421 7.63 24.30 -8.95
C CYS A 421 8.89 25.07 -8.52
N MET A 422 10.04 24.86 -9.18
CA MET A 422 11.32 25.45 -8.76
C MET A 422 11.28 26.99 -8.66
N LYS A 423 10.52 27.65 -9.53
CA LYS A 423 10.41 29.12 -9.52
C LYS A 423 9.74 29.65 -8.26
N ALA A 424 8.81 28.90 -7.67
CA ALA A 424 8.13 29.29 -6.44
C ALA A 424 9.10 29.38 -5.24
N LEU A 425 10.16 28.57 -5.25
CA LEU A 425 11.19 28.56 -4.20
C LEU A 425 12.02 29.85 -4.14
N ASN A 426 12.03 30.68 -5.19
CA ASN A 426 12.78 31.95 -5.20
C ASN A 426 12.19 33.00 -4.25
N LYS A 427 10.95 32.82 -3.80
CA LYS A 427 10.26 33.74 -2.89
C LYS A 427 10.52 33.43 -1.41
N ILE A 428 11.26 32.36 -1.12
CA ILE A 428 11.55 31.97 0.26
C ILE A 428 12.77 32.75 0.73
N GLU A 429 12.60 33.48 1.82
CA GLU A 429 13.64 34.25 2.50
C GLU A 429 13.92 33.63 3.87
N GLY A 430 15.14 33.81 4.37
CA GLY A 430 15.57 33.32 5.67
C GLY A 430 17.08 33.41 5.84
N GLU A 431 17.57 32.88 6.95
CA GLU A 431 19.01 32.85 7.26
C GLU A 431 19.78 31.85 6.38
N HIS A 432 21.11 31.90 6.44
CA HIS A 432 21.99 31.14 5.55
C HIS A 432 21.68 29.64 5.51
N ASP A 433 21.73 28.94 6.65
CA ASP A 433 21.54 27.48 6.73
C ASP A 433 20.12 27.07 6.39
N PHE A 434 19.14 27.90 6.73
CA PHE A 434 17.76 27.73 6.30
C PHE A 434 17.63 27.78 4.77
N LEU A 435 18.31 28.71 4.10
CA LEU A 435 18.33 28.80 2.64
C LEU A 435 19.10 27.64 1.98
N LEU A 436 20.06 27.01 2.68
CA LEU A 436 20.66 25.77 2.21
C LEU A 436 19.62 24.63 2.13
N GLY A 437 18.70 24.54 3.10
CA GLY A 437 17.54 23.64 3.05
C GLY A 437 16.69 23.83 1.79
N VAL A 438 16.40 25.08 1.43
CA VAL A 438 15.65 25.42 0.20
C VAL A 438 16.43 25.02 -1.06
N LYS A 439 17.75 25.23 -1.06
CA LYS A 439 18.63 24.88 -2.17
C LYS A 439 18.72 23.36 -2.38
N ILE A 440 18.72 22.57 -1.31
CA ILE A 440 18.68 21.10 -1.36
C ILE A 440 17.41 20.63 -2.08
N ILE A 441 16.23 21.12 -1.67
CA ILE A 441 14.97 20.76 -2.34
C ILE A 441 15.00 21.18 -3.81
N ARG A 442 15.44 22.41 -4.11
CA ARG A 442 15.55 22.89 -5.49
C ARG A 442 16.37 21.93 -6.37
N ARG A 443 17.49 21.40 -5.85
CA ARG A 443 18.32 20.44 -6.56
C ARG A 443 17.63 19.08 -6.69
N ALA A 444 17.04 18.57 -5.62
CA ALA A 444 16.38 17.26 -5.60
C ALA A 444 15.22 17.16 -6.59
N LEU A 445 14.48 18.26 -6.83
CA LEU A 445 13.39 18.31 -7.81
C LEU A 445 13.81 17.99 -9.26
N GLU A 446 15.11 18.06 -9.57
CA GLU A 446 15.64 17.70 -10.89
C GLU A 446 15.89 16.19 -11.06
N GLU A 447 15.96 15.44 -9.96
CA GLU A 447 16.43 14.06 -9.97
C GLU A 447 15.46 13.05 -10.61
N PRO A 448 14.12 13.16 -10.46
CA PRO A 448 13.21 12.23 -11.12
C PRO A 448 13.35 12.22 -12.65
N ILE A 449 13.31 13.39 -13.29
CA ILE A 449 13.46 13.49 -14.75
C ILE A 449 14.89 13.12 -15.21
N ARG A 450 15.91 13.44 -14.40
CA ARG A 450 17.30 13.04 -14.66
C ARG A 450 17.43 11.52 -14.70
N GLN A 451 16.82 10.83 -13.73
CA GLN A 451 16.87 9.37 -13.65
C GLN A 451 16.09 8.72 -14.80
N ILE A 452 14.91 9.24 -15.15
CA ILE A 452 14.13 8.77 -16.30
C ILE A 452 14.96 8.87 -17.59
N ALA A 453 15.61 10.02 -17.83
CA ALA A 453 16.48 10.21 -18.98
C ALA A 453 17.69 9.26 -18.97
N THR A 454 18.30 9.06 -17.80
CA THR A 454 19.45 8.15 -17.64
C THR A 454 19.07 6.71 -17.93
N ASN A 455 17.91 6.25 -17.44
CA ASN A 455 17.38 4.92 -17.74
C ASN A 455 17.05 4.78 -19.23
N ALA A 456 16.67 5.87 -19.89
CA ALA A 456 16.45 5.92 -21.34
C ALA A 456 17.74 5.87 -22.18
N GLY A 457 18.92 5.94 -21.57
CA GLY A 457 20.22 5.95 -22.24
C GLY A 457 20.70 7.35 -22.66
N GLU A 458 20.01 8.40 -22.22
CA GLU A 458 20.34 9.79 -22.54
C GLU A 458 21.14 10.48 -21.43
N GLU A 459 21.81 11.58 -21.77
CA GLU A 459 22.52 12.41 -20.81
C GLU A 459 21.51 13.24 -19.98
N GLY A 460 21.16 12.75 -18.80
CA GLY A 460 20.09 13.32 -17.97
C GLY A 460 20.27 14.81 -17.62
N THR A 461 21.50 15.29 -17.50
CA THR A 461 21.79 16.72 -17.26
C THR A 461 21.33 17.60 -18.43
N VAL A 462 21.57 17.15 -19.66
CA VAL A 462 21.18 17.89 -20.87
C VAL A 462 19.66 17.94 -20.99
N ILE A 463 18.97 16.84 -20.68
CA ILE A 463 17.50 16.77 -20.70
C ILE A 463 16.90 17.72 -19.65
N VAL A 464 17.39 17.69 -18.41
CA VAL A 464 16.94 18.58 -17.32
C VAL A 464 17.04 20.04 -17.74
N GLU A 465 18.22 20.47 -18.20
CA GLU A 465 18.45 21.87 -18.57
C GLU A 465 17.58 22.31 -19.75
N LYS A 466 17.40 21.45 -20.76
CA LYS A 466 16.51 21.74 -21.87
C LYS A 466 15.06 21.88 -21.42
N VAL A 467 14.55 20.96 -20.58
CA VAL A 467 13.16 21.03 -20.08
C VAL A 467 12.93 22.23 -19.15
N LYS A 468 13.93 22.66 -18.38
CA LYS A 468 13.87 23.90 -17.57
C LYS A 468 13.72 25.16 -18.43
N GLY A 469 14.28 25.17 -19.64
CA GLY A 469 14.12 26.25 -20.63
C GLY A 469 12.74 26.30 -21.29
N LEU A 470 11.97 25.21 -21.24
CA LEU A 470 10.63 25.11 -21.82
C LEU A 470 9.55 25.66 -20.88
N LYS A 471 8.32 25.79 -21.39
CA LYS A 471 7.19 26.40 -20.68
C LYS A 471 6.01 25.43 -20.58
N GLY A 472 5.12 25.69 -19.62
CA GLY A 472 3.89 24.93 -19.44
C GLY A 472 4.18 23.42 -19.30
N ASN A 473 3.37 22.61 -19.98
CA ASN A 473 3.42 21.16 -19.88
C ASN A 473 4.47 20.52 -20.79
N THR A 474 5.30 21.28 -21.50
CA THR A 474 6.26 20.69 -22.42
C THR A 474 7.39 19.99 -21.68
N GLY A 475 7.54 18.69 -21.92
CA GLY A 475 8.50 17.80 -21.26
C GLY A 475 9.27 16.94 -22.24
N TYR A 476 9.86 15.86 -21.74
CA TYR A 476 10.61 14.88 -22.52
C TYR A 476 9.88 13.53 -22.44
N ASP A 477 9.43 13.00 -23.58
CA ASP A 477 8.91 11.63 -23.65
C ASP A 477 10.09 10.66 -23.78
N ALA A 478 10.40 9.95 -22.71
CA ALA A 478 11.52 9.01 -22.67
C ALA A 478 11.33 7.77 -23.56
N ARG A 479 10.12 7.50 -24.05
CA ARG A 479 9.85 6.41 -25.00
C ARG A 479 10.36 6.79 -26.39
N THR A 480 9.90 7.93 -26.90
CA THR A 480 10.18 8.39 -28.26
C THR A 480 11.47 9.19 -28.37
N GLY A 481 11.88 9.87 -27.31
CA GLY A 481 13.01 10.80 -27.31
C GLY A 481 12.63 12.25 -27.67
N ASP A 482 11.34 12.54 -27.84
CA ASP A 482 10.85 13.84 -28.30
C ASP A 482 10.45 14.78 -27.16
N TYR A 483 10.38 16.06 -27.47
CA TYR A 483 9.87 17.09 -26.57
C TYR A 483 8.43 17.42 -26.90
N VAL A 484 7.52 17.05 -26.01
CA VAL A 484 6.07 17.04 -26.27
C VAL A 484 5.30 17.74 -25.16
N ASP A 485 4.05 18.11 -25.43
CA ASP A 485 3.12 18.52 -24.38
C ASP A 485 2.68 17.27 -23.61
N MET A 486 3.20 17.10 -22.39
CA MET A 486 3.05 15.87 -21.62
C MET A 486 1.59 15.53 -21.36
N ILE A 487 0.73 16.52 -21.12
CA ILE A 487 -0.69 16.26 -20.86
C ILE A 487 -1.39 15.82 -22.15
N LYS A 488 -1.09 16.44 -23.29
CA LYS A 488 -1.71 16.07 -24.58
C LYS A 488 -1.31 14.67 -25.04
N GLU A 489 -0.06 14.29 -24.82
CA GLU A 489 0.45 12.95 -25.14
C GLU A 489 0.05 11.89 -24.09
N GLY A 490 -0.73 12.27 -23.07
CA GLY A 490 -1.15 11.35 -22.02
C GLY A 490 0.03 10.82 -21.19
N ILE A 491 0.98 11.70 -20.84
CA ILE A 491 2.06 11.46 -19.88
C ILE A 491 1.78 12.32 -18.66
N ILE A 492 0.91 11.80 -17.80
CA ILE A 492 0.30 12.47 -16.66
C ILE A 492 0.53 11.65 -15.39
N ASP A 493 0.81 12.33 -14.29
CA ASP A 493 0.94 11.71 -12.97
C ASP A 493 -0.17 12.26 -12.05
N PRO A 494 -0.71 11.48 -11.11
CA PRO A 494 -1.61 12.01 -10.09
C PRO A 494 -0.92 13.07 -9.23
N ALA A 495 -1.58 14.20 -8.97
CA ALA A 495 -1.02 15.27 -8.14
C ALA A 495 -0.72 14.79 -6.71
N LYS A 496 -1.60 13.94 -6.17
CA LYS A 496 -1.45 13.29 -4.86
C LYS A 496 -0.18 12.46 -4.77
N VAL A 497 0.14 11.68 -5.81
CA VAL A 497 1.37 10.87 -5.90
C VAL A 497 2.60 11.77 -5.86
N ALA A 498 2.64 12.80 -6.72
CA ALA A 498 3.78 13.71 -6.80
C ALA A 498 4.05 14.47 -5.49
N ARG A 499 3.00 14.97 -4.81
CA ARG A 499 3.17 15.66 -3.53
C ARG A 499 3.58 14.70 -2.41
N THR A 500 2.98 13.51 -2.36
CA THR A 500 3.19 12.54 -1.28
C THR A 500 4.61 11.97 -1.33
N ALA A 501 5.11 11.66 -2.53
CA ALA A 501 6.48 11.21 -2.74
C ALA A 501 7.50 12.24 -2.20
N LEU A 502 7.30 13.53 -2.50
CA LEU A 502 8.17 14.60 -2.01
C LEU A 502 8.07 14.79 -0.49
N GLN A 503 6.85 14.77 0.07
CA GLN A 503 6.61 14.95 1.50
C GLN A 503 7.26 13.84 2.32
N ASN A 504 7.06 12.58 1.93
CA ASN A 504 7.63 11.42 2.62
C ASN A 504 9.16 11.41 2.51
N ALA A 505 9.70 11.68 1.30
CA ALA A 505 11.13 11.79 1.08
C ALA A 505 11.78 12.87 1.95
N ALA A 506 11.21 14.08 1.98
CA ALA A 506 11.75 15.17 2.78
C ALA A 506 11.64 14.92 4.29
N SER A 507 10.57 14.25 4.72
CA SER A 507 10.36 13.88 6.12
C SER A 507 11.48 12.97 6.63
N ILE A 508 11.77 11.86 5.93
CA ILE A 508 12.84 10.95 6.37
C ILE A 508 14.22 11.60 6.26
N SER A 509 14.50 12.31 5.16
CA SER A 509 15.80 12.95 4.97
C SER A 509 16.05 14.02 6.03
N GLY A 510 15.02 14.77 6.42
CA GLY A 510 15.10 15.72 7.53
C GLY A 510 15.49 15.07 8.85
N LEU A 511 14.89 13.91 9.18
CA LEU A 511 15.24 13.14 10.38
C LEU A 511 16.68 12.61 10.33
N LEU A 512 17.07 12.04 9.19
CA LEU A 512 18.41 11.50 8.96
C LEU A 512 19.50 12.57 9.09
N LEU A 513 19.27 13.78 8.54
CA LEU A 513 20.22 14.89 8.65
C LEU A 513 20.42 15.35 10.09
N THR A 514 19.40 15.22 10.93
CA THR A 514 19.45 15.60 12.35
C THR A 514 19.88 14.46 13.29
N THR A 515 20.36 13.34 12.75
CA THR A 515 20.80 12.17 13.53
C THR A 515 22.29 12.25 13.85
N GLU A 516 22.64 12.19 15.13
CA GLU A 516 24.04 12.25 15.62
C GLU A 516 24.58 10.91 16.14
N ALA A 517 23.72 9.94 16.45
CA ALA A 517 24.17 8.65 16.98
C ALA A 517 23.30 7.51 16.45
N LEU A 518 23.92 6.36 16.22
CA LEU A 518 23.24 5.10 15.88
C LEU A 518 23.60 4.05 16.91
N ILE A 519 22.61 3.26 17.31
CA ILE A 519 22.76 2.21 18.31
C ILE A 519 22.21 0.92 17.70
N ALA A 520 23.07 -0.06 17.48
CA ALA A 520 22.68 -1.37 16.97
C ALA A 520 23.06 -2.47 17.97
N ASP A 521 22.41 -3.63 17.86
CA ASP A 521 22.90 -4.83 18.54
C ASP A 521 24.30 -5.19 18.03
N LEU A 522 25.16 -5.60 18.98
CA LEU A 522 26.41 -6.23 18.61
C LEU A 522 26.06 -7.60 18.01
N PRO A 523 26.56 -7.96 16.81
CA PRO A 523 26.29 -9.27 16.25
C PRO A 523 26.73 -10.33 17.24
N GLU A 524 25.86 -11.30 17.52
CA GLU A 524 26.27 -12.44 18.34
C GLU A 524 27.38 -13.18 17.57
N GLU A 525 28.54 -13.33 18.20
CA GLU A 525 29.48 -14.34 17.75
C GLU A 525 28.74 -15.68 17.83
N LYS A 526 28.44 -16.27 16.67
CA LYS A 526 28.06 -17.67 16.65
C LYS A 526 29.28 -18.41 17.18
N ASP A 527 29.22 -18.85 18.43
CA ASP A 527 30.08 -19.93 18.90
C ASP A 527 29.96 -21.02 17.84
N GLU A 528 31.02 -21.22 17.06
CA GLU A 528 31.18 -22.44 16.30
C GLU A 528 31.10 -23.54 17.33
N ALA A 529 29.91 -24.17 17.38
CA ALA A 529 29.64 -25.29 18.24
C ALA A 529 30.81 -26.25 18.07
N ALA A 530 31.62 -26.34 19.14
CA ALA A 530 32.75 -27.22 19.24
C ALA A 530 32.38 -28.53 18.59
N HIS A 531 32.99 -28.82 17.44
CA HIS A 531 32.94 -30.15 16.86
C HIS A 531 33.48 -31.09 17.93
N GLY A 532 32.55 -31.73 18.64
CA GLY A 532 32.85 -32.84 19.52
C GLY A 532 33.68 -33.85 18.72
N PRO A 533 34.73 -34.44 19.31
CA PRO A 533 35.64 -35.30 18.58
C PRO A 533 34.85 -36.40 17.87
N ALA A 534 34.99 -36.42 16.55
CA ALA A 534 34.36 -37.37 15.65
C ALA A 534 34.64 -38.81 16.12
N GLY A 535 33.57 -39.50 16.50
CA GLY A 535 33.55 -40.96 16.55
C GLY A 535 33.51 -41.53 15.14
N GLY A 536 34.32 -42.57 14.92
CA GLY A 536 34.43 -43.32 13.66
C GLY A 536 35.81 -43.10 13.04
N GLY A 537 36.76 -44.02 13.06
CA GLY A 537 36.63 -45.46 12.94
C GLY A 537 37.22 -45.86 11.59
N MET A 538 38.48 -46.32 11.56
CA MET A 538 39.00 -47.31 10.61
C MET A 538 40.47 -47.67 10.92
N GLY A 539 40.77 -48.96 10.97
CA GLY A 539 42.03 -49.50 10.43
C GLY A 539 43.06 -50.01 11.43
N GLY A 540 43.12 -51.33 11.64
CA GLY A 540 44.25 -51.94 12.34
C GLY A 540 44.16 -53.45 12.63
N MET A 541 44.10 -54.28 11.59
CA MET A 541 44.89 -55.52 11.43
C MET A 541 44.98 -56.56 12.58
N GLY A 542 44.51 -57.78 12.30
CA GLY A 542 45.32 -58.99 12.55
C GLY A 542 44.83 -60.01 13.59
N GLY A 543 44.40 -61.18 13.08
CA GLY A 543 45.02 -62.45 13.48
C GLY A 543 44.28 -63.37 14.47
N MET A 544 44.01 -64.60 13.98
CA MET A 544 43.90 -65.87 14.72
C MET A 544 42.76 -66.00 15.76
N GLY A 545 41.97 -67.07 15.85
CA GLY A 545 42.20 -68.46 15.48
C GLY A 545 41.94 -69.34 16.72
N GLY A 546 41.00 -70.28 16.63
CA GLY A 546 40.71 -71.32 17.65
C GLY A 546 39.80 -70.85 18.79
N MET A 547 38.97 -71.66 19.43
CA MET A 547 38.77 -73.10 19.46
C MET A 547 37.41 -73.36 20.16
N MET A 548 36.73 -74.40 19.68
CA MET A 548 35.68 -75.22 20.32
C MET A 548 34.38 -74.56 20.80
#